data_AF-A0A843L0K3-F1
#
_entry.id   AF-A0A843L0K3-F1
#
_cell.length_a   1.000
_cell.length_b   1.000
_cell.length_c   1.000
_cell.angle_alpha   90.00
_cell.angle_beta   90.00
_cell.angle_gamma   90.00
#
_symmetry.space_group_name_H-M   'P 1'
#
loop_
_entity.id
_entity.type
_entity.pdbx_description
1 polymer ?
#
loop_
_entity_poly.entity_id
_entity_poly.type
_entity_poly.pdbx_seq_one_letter_code
_entity_poly.pdbx_strand_id
1 'polypeptide(L)'
;MVAIEPLVLLVLALGPGVFWLWYFYHRDKYEPEPAALIVKVYLLGVLVTFPVAFVEGFVGLLIASPLIMGVIIAPIVEEYGKFTVVYRFVYRDAEFDEPMDGIVYAAAAALGLASLENVLYVLTAYVTSPTLAFETLAIRAIFSVPAHALFSSVWGYALGRAKFTAAERRPGIIFRGLALAMMLHGTFNLLLFLSDIVAYATVIFVLVLIPGLWILANRNIRIALRWQRRR
;
A
#
# COMPACT_ATOMS: atom_id res chain seq x y z
N MET A 1 -20.00 -19.77 22.56
CA MET A 1 -19.12 -19.11 21.57
C MET A 1 -19.95 -18.88 20.32
N VAL A 2 -20.08 -17.64 19.86
CA VAL A 2 -20.78 -17.36 18.59
C VAL A 2 -19.86 -17.88 17.48
N ALA A 3 -20.26 -18.95 16.80
CA ALA A 3 -19.56 -19.40 15.60
C ALA A 3 -19.66 -18.27 14.57
N ILE A 4 -18.53 -17.71 14.18
CA ILE A 4 -18.52 -16.69 13.14
C ILE A 4 -18.47 -17.40 11.81
N GLU A 5 -19.52 -17.18 11.03
CA GLU A 5 -19.60 -17.58 9.63
C GLU A 5 -18.32 -17.12 8.90
N PRO A 6 -17.55 -18.03 8.28
CA PRO A 6 -16.33 -17.68 7.53
C PRO A 6 -16.56 -16.56 6.49
N LEU A 7 -17.78 -16.47 5.95
CA LEU A 7 -18.19 -15.39 5.07
C LEU A 7 -18.15 -14.01 5.73
N VAL A 8 -18.53 -13.90 7.00
CA VAL A 8 -18.49 -12.64 7.76
C VAL A 8 -17.04 -12.19 7.95
N LEU A 9 -16.13 -13.10 8.29
CA LEU A 9 -14.70 -12.80 8.41
C LEU A 9 -14.10 -12.32 7.09
N LEU A 10 -14.48 -12.95 5.98
CA LEU A 10 -14.02 -12.55 4.65
C LEU A 10 -14.49 -11.13 4.31
N VAL A 11 -15.76 -10.81 4.53
CA VAL A 11 -16.32 -9.46 4.29
C VAL A 11 -15.60 -8.43 5.17
N LEU A 12 -15.40 -8.74 6.45
CA LEU A 12 -14.70 -7.85 7.37
C LEU A 12 -13.23 -7.66 6.97
N ALA A 13 -12.54 -8.69 6.48
CA ALA A 13 -11.15 -8.58 6.04
C ALA A 13 -10.98 -7.78 4.74
N LEU A 14 -11.96 -7.81 3.83
CA LEU A 14 -11.96 -7.00 2.60
C LEU A 14 -12.38 -5.54 2.85
N GLY A 15 -13.27 -5.31 3.83
CA GLY A 15 -13.86 -4.01 4.13
C GLY A 15 -12.86 -2.84 4.26
N PRO A 16 -11.76 -2.96 5.02
CA PRO A 16 -10.77 -1.91 5.16
C PRO A 16 -10.13 -1.50 3.83
N GLY A 17 -9.82 -2.47 2.97
CA GLY A 17 -9.22 -2.20 1.66
C GLY A 17 -10.17 -1.39 0.75
N VAL A 18 -11.45 -1.76 0.73
CA VAL A 18 -12.49 -1.04 -0.01
C VAL A 18 -12.74 0.35 0.58
N PHE A 19 -12.80 0.47 1.91
CA PHE A 19 -12.98 1.75 2.60
C PHE A 19 -11.85 2.73 2.29
N TRP A 20 -10.60 2.30 2.39
CA TRP A 20 -9.46 3.15 2.09
C TRP A 20 -9.36 3.47 0.59
N LEU A 21 -9.82 2.56 -0.29
CA LEU A 21 -9.88 2.83 -1.73
C LEU A 21 -10.86 3.96 -2.02
N TRP A 22 -12.05 3.86 -1.43
CA TRP A 22 -13.05 4.91 -1.46
C TRP A 22 -12.46 6.23 -0.94
N TYR A 23 -11.75 6.22 0.19
CA TYR A 23 -11.12 7.41 0.75
C TYR A 23 -10.17 8.07 -0.25
N PHE A 24 -9.19 7.34 -0.78
CA PHE A 24 -8.19 7.89 -1.71
C PHE A 24 -8.81 8.35 -3.03
N TYR A 25 -9.77 7.59 -3.56
CA TYR A 25 -10.52 7.98 -4.76
C TYR A 25 -11.20 9.35 -4.59
N HIS A 26 -11.84 9.60 -3.45
CA HIS A 26 -12.51 10.87 -3.17
C HIS A 26 -11.56 12.01 -2.76
N ARG A 27 -10.23 11.77 -2.73
CA ARG A 27 -9.23 12.85 -2.54
C ARG A 27 -8.92 13.56 -3.85
N ASP A 28 -9.15 12.91 -4.96
CA ASP A 28 -9.16 13.55 -6.26
C ASP A 28 -10.48 14.32 -6.41
N LYS A 29 -10.38 15.64 -6.42
CA LYS A 29 -11.53 16.53 -6.24
C LYS A 29 -11.99 17.19 -7.51
N TYR A 30 -11.10 17.41 -8.47
CA TYR A 30 -11.39 18.26 -9.60
C TYR A 30 -11.59 17.43 -10.88
N GLU A 31 -10.87 16.32 -11.08
CA GLU A 31 -11.04 15.42 -12.23
C GLU A 31 -10.99 13.94 -11.81
N PRO A 32 -12.01 13.43 -11.08
CA PRO A 32 -12.00 12.06 -10.60
C PRO A 32 -11.88 11.04 -11.74
N GLU A 33 -10.90 10.15 -11.59
CA GLU A 33 -10.64 9.04 -12.50
C GLU A 33 -11.86 8.13 -12.76
N PRO A 34 -11.97 7.48 -13.93
CA PRO A 34 -13.03 6.53 -14.21
C PRO A 34 -13.02 5.37 -13.20
N ALA A 35 -14.13 5.17 -12.49
CA ALA A 35 -14.22 4.15 -11.44
C ALA A 35 -13.88 2.73 -11.93
N ALA A 36 -14.20 2.41 -13.19
CA ALA A 36 -13.83 1.13 -13.81
C ALA A 36 -12.30 0.92 -13.88
N LEU A 37 -11.54 1.99 -14.14
CA LEU A 37 -10.09 1.93 -14.20
C LEU A 37 -9.48 1.77 -12.80
N ILE A 38 -10.04 2.45 -11.80
CA ILE A 38 -9.68 2.26 -10.39
C ILE A 38 -9.92 0.82 -9.93
N VAL A 39 -11.10 0.25 -10.24
CA VAL A 39 -11.42 -1.15 -9.93
C VAL A 39 -10.47 -2.10 -10.64
N LYS A 40 -10.16 -1.86 -11.92
CA LYS A 40 -9.17 -2.65 -12.66
C LYS A 40 -7.81 -2.63 -12.00
N VAL A 41 -7.30 -1.47 -11.60
CA VAL A 41 -5.99 -1.34 -10.93
C VAL A 41 -6.00 -2.00 -9.56
N TYR A 42 -7.09 -1.88 -8.79
CA TYR A 42 -7.27 -2.60 -7.53
C TYR A 42 -7.23 -4.12 -7.73
N LEU A 43 -7.96 -4.66 -8.73
CA LEU A 43 -7.93 -6.09 -9.05
C LEU A 43 -6.54 -6.55 -9.53
N LEU A 44 -5.84 -5.74 -10.32
CA LEU A 44 -4.45 -6.02 -10.67
C LEU A 44 -3.52 -6.00 -9.45
N GLY A 45 -3.82 -5.16 -8.44
CA GLY A 45 -3.18 -5.17 -7.14
C GLY A 45 -3.39 -6.49 -6.38
N VAL A 46 -4.61 -7.04 -6.39
CA VAL A 46 -4.88 -8.39 -5.87
C VAL A 46 -4.08 -9.45 -6.64
N LEU A 47 -4.05 -9.35 -7.97
CA LEU A 47 -3.37 -10.34 -8.81
C LEU A 47 -1.84 -10.28 -8.69
N VAL A 48 -1.24 -9.11 -8.46
CA VAL A 48 0.21 -8.99 -8.30
C VAL A 48 0.72 -9.62 -7.00
N THR A 49 -0.15 -9.86 -6.02
CA THR A 49 0.19 -10.61 -4.80
C THR A 49 0.74 -12.01 -5.11
N PHE A 50 0.23 -12.70 -6.14
CA PHE A 50 0.69 -14.05 -6.48
C PHE A 50 2.16 -14.10 -6.95
N PRO A 51 2.60 -13.34 -7.96
CA PRO A 51 4.01 -13.30 -8.34
C PRO A 51 4.90 -12.69 -7.25
N VAL A 52 4.40 -11.72 -6.46
CA VAL A 52 5.13 -11.19 -5.29
C VAL A 52 5.41 -12.31 -4.28
N ALA A 53 4.37 -13.04 -3.87
CA ALA A 53 4.50 -14.16 -2.93
C ALA A 53 5.38 -15.29 -3.48
N PHE A 54 5.33 -15.55 -4.79
CA PHE A 54 6.24 -16.52 -5.43
C PHE A 54 7.71 -16.09 -5.30
N VAL A 55 8.01 -14.83 -5.59
CA VAL A 55 9.39 -14.29 -5.48
C VAL A 55 9.85 -14.32 -4.03
N GLU A 56 9.02 -13.88 -3.09
CA GLU A 56 9.33 -13.94 -1.66
C GLU A 56 9.56 -15.36 -1.17
N GLY A 57 8.71 -16.31 -1.58
CA GLY A 57 8.86 -17.73 -1.25
C GLY A 57 10.17 -18.30 -1.79
N PHE A 58 10.52 -18.01 -3.05
CA PHE A 58 11.77 -18.45 -3.65
C PHE A 58 13.00 -17.86 -2.94
N VAL A 59 12.99 -16.56 -2.65
CA VAL A 59 14.08 -15.90 -1.90
C VAL A 59 14.16 -16.45 -0.46
N GLY A 60 13.03 -16.78 0.16
CA GLY A 60 12.96 -17.39 1.48
C GLY A 60 13.61 -18.78 1.56
N LEU A 61 13.76 -19.49 0.44
CA LEU A 61 14.55 -20.74 0.40
C LEU A 61 16.05 -20.49 0.59
N LEU A 62 16.52 -19.27 0.28
CA LEU A 62 17.92 -18.87 0.33
C LEU A 62 18.24 -18.05 1.59
N ILE A 63 17.26 -17.31 2.10
CA ILE A 63 17.40 -16.40 3.24
C ILE A 63 16.46 -16.86 4.36
N ALA A 64 17.02 -17.51 5.38
CA ALA A 64 16.25 -18.06 6.50
C ALA A 64 15.84 -17.02 7.55
N SER A 65 16.35 -15.78 7.52
CA SER A 65 16.07 -14.77 8.54
C SER A 65 14.70 -14.12 8.33
N PRO A 66 13.73 -14.31 9.25
CA PRO A 66 12.40 -13.67 9.12
C PRO A 66 12.49 -12.15 9.17
N LEU A 67 13.46 -11.61 9.93
CA LEU A 67 13.71 -10.18 10.01
C LEU A 67 14.16 -9.62 8.66
N ILE A 68 15.14 -10.24 7.99
CA ILE A 68 15.61 -9.79 6.68
C ILE A 68 14.49 -9.92 5.65
N MET A 69 13.76 -11.04 5.67
CA MET A 69 12.64 -11.26 4.77
C MET A 69 11.55 -10.19 4.95
N GLY A 70 11.11 -9.92 6.17
CA GLY A 70 10.02 -8.98 6.43
C GLY A 70 10.42 -7.51 6.37
N VAL A 71 11.65 -7.13 6.73
CA VAL A 71 12.07 -5.72 6.81
C VAL A 71 12.72 -5.22 5.52
N ILE A 72 13.33 -6.11 4.74
CA ILE A 72 14.09 -5.73 3.53
C ILE A 72 13.47 -6.33 2.28
N ILE A 73 13.33 -7.66 2.22
CA ILE A 73 12.94 -8.33 0.97
C ILE A 73 11.48 -8.04 0.61
N ALA A 74 10.53 -8.30 1.51
CA ALA A 74 9.10 -8.09 1.26
C ALA A 74 8.78 -6.63 0.87
N PRO A 75 9.26 -5.59 1.58
CA PRO A 75 9.04 -4.20 1.16
C PRO A 75 9.55 -3.88 -0.24
N ILE A 76 10.69 -4.44 -0.65
CA ILE A 76 11.24 -4.24 -2.00
C ILE A 76 10.35 -4.93 -3.03
N VAL A 77 10.05 -6.22 -2.83
CA VAL A 77 9.31 -7.03 -3.81
C VAL A 77 7.88 -6.52 -3.95
N GLU A 78 7.21 -6.23 -2.84
CA GLU A 78 5.84 -5.70 -2.83
C GLU A 78 5.73 -4.33 -3.49
N GLU A 79 6.53 -3.34 -3.08
CA GLU A 79 6.43 -1.99 -3.64
C GLU A 79 6.80 -1.98 -5.12
N TYR A 80 7.77 -2.80 -5.53
CA TYR A 80 8.09 -2.97 -6.94
C TYR A 80 6.96 -3.64 -7.73
N GLY A 81 6.28 -4.63 -7.15
CA GLY A 81 5.11 -5.29 -7.74
C GLY A 81 3.96 -4.29 -7.96
N LYS A 82 3.57 -3.55 -6.93
CA LYS A 82 2.54 -2.50 -7.00
C LYS A 82 2.90 -1.42 -8.01
N PHE A 83 4.15 -0.95 -7.99
CA PHE A 83 4.68 0.00 -8.96
C PHE A 83 4.55 -0.52 -10.39
N THR A 84 4.91 -1.78 -10.63
CA THR A 84 4.86 -2.40 -11.97
C THR A 84 3.43 -2.46 -12.50
N VAL A 85 2.43 -2.74 -11.65
CA VAL A 85 1.01 -2.67 -12.03
C VAL A 85 0.70 -1.27 -12.59
N VAL A 86 0.97 -0.22 -11.82
CA VAL A 86 0.64 1.15 -12.25
C VAL A 86 1.43 1.56 -13.49
N TYR A 87 2.73 1.30 -13.48
CA TYR A 87 3.64 1.68 -14.57
C TYR A 87 3.29 1.01 -15.91
N ARG A 88 2.83 -0.25 -15.89
CA ARG A 88 2.53 -0.99 -17.11
C ARG A 88 1.12 -0.78 -17.62
N PHE A 89 0.13 -0.62 -16.74
CA PHE A 89 -1.28 -0.64 -17.12
C PHE A 89 -1.95 0.72 -17.21
N VAL A 90 -1.45 1.75 -16.51
CA VAL A 90 -2.11 3.08 -16.49
C VAL A 90 -1.17 4.26 -16.76
N TYR A 91 0.16 4.12 -16.56
CA TYR A 91 1.08 5.26 -16.74
C TYR A 91 1.08 5.86 -18.16
N ARG A 92 0.77 5.05 -19.18
CA ARG A 92 0.64 5.50 -20.58
C ARG A 92 -0.81 5.75 -21.01
N ASP A 93 -1.75 5.51 -20.12
CA ASP A 93 -3.16 5.79 -20.39
C ASP A 93 -3.37 7.30 -20.54
N ALA A 94 -4.40 7.66 -21.30
CA ALA A 94 -4.80 9.04 -21.51
C ALA A 94 -5.40 9.65 -20.24
N GLU A 95 -6.06 8.81 -19.42
CA GLU A 95 -6.65 9.23 -18.15
C GLU A 95 -5.60 9.62 -17.11
N PHE A 96 -4.37 9.09 -17.20
CA PHE A 96 -3.28 9.56 -16.34
C PHE A 96 -2.75 10.89 -16.89
N ASP A 97 -3.37 12.01 -16.58
CA ASP A 97 -3.04 13.32 -17.13
C ASP A 97 -2.65 14.37 -16.08
N GLU A 98 -2.56 13.96 -14.81
CA GLU A 98 -2.07 14.77 -13.72
C GLU A 98 -1.28 14.03 -12.59
N PRO A 99 -0.59 14.77 -11.69
CA PRO A 99 0.16 14.14 -10.60
C PRO A 99 -0.69 13.45 -9.54
N MET A 100 -1.98 13.81 -9.41
CA MET A 100 -2.88 13.24 -8.40
C MET A 100 -3.23 11.79 -8.75
N ASP A 101 -3.41 11.49 -10.03
CA ASP A 101 -3.68 10.15 -10.59
C ASP A 101 -2.64 9.14 -10.15
N GLY A 102 -1.36 9.55 -10.19
CA GLY A 102 -0.27 8.72 -9.70
C GLY A 102 -0.46 8.27 -8.25
N ILE A 103 -1.01 9.14 -7.39
CA ILE A 103 -1.35 8.81 -6.00
C ILE A 103 -2.56 7.86 -5.95
N VAL A 104 -3.62 8.16 -6.69
CA VAL A 104 -4.87 7.37 -6.67
C VAL A 104 -4.64 5.96 -7.21
N TYR A 105 -3.97 5.82 -8.36
CA TYR A 105 -3.62 4.51 -8.93
C TYR A 105 -2.66 3.72 -8.06
N ALA A 106 -1.66 4.37 -7.46
CA ALA A 106 -0.76 3.70 -6.52
C ALA A 106 -1.50 3.19 -5.29
N ALA A 107 -2.40 4.00 -4.72
CA ALA A 107 -3.24 3.59 -3.61
C ALA A 107 -4.16 2.43 -4.02
N ALA A 108 -4.74 2.45 -5.22
CA ALA A 108 -5.59 1.37 -5.71
C ALA A 108 -4.83 0.04 -5.83
N ALA A 109 -3.67 0.03 -6.46
CA ALA A 109 -2.84 -1.17 -6.58
C ALA A 109 -2.38 -1.69 -5.20
N ALA A 110 -1.99 -0.77 -4.31
CA ALA A 110 -1.55 -1.11 -2.95
C ALA A 110 -2.68 -1.71 -2.11
N LEU A 111 -3.88 -1.14 -2.18
CA LEU A 111 -5.05 -1.61 -1.45
C LEU A 111 -5.57 -2.94 -1.98
N GLY A 112 -5.44 -3.20 -3.29
CA GLY A 112 -5.70 -4.51 -3.87
C GLY A 112 -4.81 -5.58 -3.23
N LEU A 113 -3.50 -5.36 -3.25
CA LEU A 113 -2.54 -6.28 -2.61
C LEU A 113 -2.82 -6.44 -1.11
N ALA A 114 -2.99 -5.31 -0.41
CA ALA A 114 -3.23 -5.30 1.03
C ALA A 114 -4.54 -5.98 1.43
N SER A 115 -5.56 -5.99 0.56
CA SER A 115 -6.83 -6.66 0.82
C SER A 115 -6.66 -8.18 0.82
N LEU A 116 -6.00 -8.73 -0.20
CA LEU A 116 -5.72 -10.17 -0.25
C LEU A 116 -4.78 -10.57 0.89
N GLU A 117 -3.75 -9.77 1.14
CA GLU A 117 -2.84 -10.01 2.26
C GLU A 117 -3.60 -10.01 3.60
N ASN A 118 -4.48 -9.02 3.84
CA ASN A 118 -5.28 -8.95 5.06
C ASN A 118 -6.19 -10.17 5.24
N VAL A 119 -6.82 -10.66 4.17
CA VAL A 119 -7.60 -11.90 4.19
C VAL A 119 -6.72 -13.09 4.62
N LEU A 120 -5.53 -13.24 4.03
CA LEU A 120 -4.63 -14.35 4.37
C LEU A 120 -4.15 -14.29 5.83
N TYR A 121 -3.81 -13.11 6.35
CA TYR A 121 -3.44 -12.96 7.76
C TYR A 121 -4.60 -13.30 8.71
N VAL A 122 -5.81 -12.80 8.43
CA VAL A 122 -6.99 -13.07 9.26
C VAL A 122 -7.39 -14.54 9.22
N LEU A 123 -7.35 -15.19 8.06
CA LEU A 123 -7.63 -16.63 7.93
C LEU A 123 -6.58 -17.47 8.67
N THR A 124 -5.30 -17.10 8.57
CA THR A 124 -4.21 -17.79 9.29
C THR A 124 -4.40 -17.64 10.81
N ALA A 125 -4.74 -16.44 11.28
CA ALA A 125 -5.06 -16.20 12.69
C ALA A 125 -6.31 -16.96 13.15
N TYR A 126 -7.33 -17.11 12.29
CA TYR A 126 -8.57 -17.81 12.60
C TYR A 126 -8.37 -19.30 12.83
N VAL A 127 -7.45 -19.93 12.08
CA VAL A 127 -7.04 -21.34 12.31
C VAL A 127 -6.50 -21.54 13.72
N THR A 128 -5.82 -20.53 14.27
CA THR A 128 -5.32 -20.56 15.66
C THR A 128 -6.43 -20.26 16.67
N SER A 129 -7.16 -19.14 16.53
CA SER A 129 -8.36 -18.86 17.31
C SER A 129 -9.22 -17.74 16.70
N PRO A 130 -10.56 -17.76 16.89
CA PRO A 130 -11.43 -16.67 16.47
C PRO A 130 -11.06 -15.31 17.10
N THR A 131 -10.63 -15.28 18.36
CA THR A 131 -10.21 -14.05 19.05
C THR A 131 -9.00 -13.42 18.37
N LEU A 132 -7.97 -14.22 18.08
CA LEU A 132 -6.76 -13.74 17.40
C LEU A 132 -7.08 -13.20 16.00
N ALA A 133 -8.00 -13.82 15.27
CA ALA A 133 -8.47 -13.31 13.98
C ALA A 133 -9.08 -11.91 14.08
N PHE A 134 -9.88 -11.64 15.12
CA PHE A 134 -10.44 -10.31 15.35
C PHE A 134 -9.40 -9.26 15.72
N GLU A 135 -8.47 -9.60 16.61
CA GLU A 135 -7.38 -8.70 17.00
C GLU A 135 -6.51 -8.37 15.79
N THR A 136 -6.14 -9.40 15.02
CA THR A 136 -5.40 -9.26 13.76
C THR A 136 -6.13 -8.36 12.77
N LEU A 137 -7.44 -8.60 12.57
CA LEU A 137 -8.27 -7.78 11.71
C LEU A 137 -8.30 -6.32 12.15
N ALA A 138 -8.54 -6.05 13.44
CA ALA A 138 -8.65 -4.70 13.97
C ALA A 138 -7.35 -3.90 13.82
N ILE A 139 -6.22 -4.52 14.18
CA ILE A 139 -4.89 -3.89 14.07
C ILE A 139 -4.57 -3.62 12.59
N ARG A 140 -4.74 -4.62 11.72
CA ARG A 140 -4.42 -4.48 10.30
C ARG A 140 -5.32 -3.48 9.59
N ALA A 141 -6.61 -3.43 9.91
CA ALA A 141 -7.56 -2.47 9.32
C ALA A 141 -7.17 -1.01 9.58
N ILE A 142 -6.63 -0.72 10.77
CA ILE A 142 -6.29 0.63 11.23
C ILE A 142 -4.86 1.01 10.83
N PHE A 143 -3.92 0.07 10.88
CA PHE A 143 -2.51 0.35 10.70
C PHE A 143 -1.98 -0.19 9.37
N SER A 144 -1.96 -1.50 9.18
CA SER A 144 -1.30 -2.13 8.03
C SER A 144 -1.94 -1.76 6.70
N VAL A 145 -3.24 -2.00 6.52
CA VAL A 145 -3.96 -1.78 5.26
C VAL A 145 -3.81 -0.34 4.74
N PRO A 146 -4.09 0.73 5.55
CA PRO A 146 -3.84 2.09 5.08
C PRO A 146 -2.36 2.39 4.88
N ALA A 147 -1.45 1.78 5.65
CA ALA A 147 -0.01 1.98 5.47
C ALA A 147 0.47 1.55 4.07
N HIS A 148 -0.03 0.45 3.50
CA HIS A 148 0.29 0.09 2.11
C HIS A 148 -0.05 1.22 1.13
N ALA A 149 -1.25 1.82 1.26
CA ALA A 149 -1.63 2.96 0.43
C ALA A 149 -0.73 4.18 0.67
N LEU A 150 -0.36 4.44 1.93
CA LEU A 150 0.52 5.56 2.29
C LEU A 150 1.93 5.39 1.73
N PHE A 151 2.54 4.20 1.81
CA PHE A 151 3.85 3.92 1.21
C PHE A 151 3.79 4.12 -0.29
N SER A 152 2.81 3.48 -0.94
CA SER A 152 2.71 3.53 -2.39
C SER A 152 2.35 4.91 -2.91
N SER A 153 1.62 5.73 -2.14
CA SER A 153 1.38 7.14 -2.49
C SER A 153 2.66 7.97 -2.66
N VAL A 154 3.76 7.57 -2.03
CA VAL A 154 5.06 8.26 -2.13
C VAL A 154 5.65 8.08 -3.52
N TRP A 155 5.73 6.83 -4.01
CA TRP A 155 6.19 6.58 -5.37
C TRP A 155 5.13 6.94 -6.41
N GLY A 156 3.84 6.86 -6.08
CA GLY A 156 2.73 7.28 -6.93
C GLY A 156 2.80 8.77 -7.27
N TYR A 157 2.99 9.61 -6.24
CA TYR A 157 3.23 11.04 -6.43
C TYR A 157 4.50 11.33 -7.24
N ALA A 158 5.58 10.59 -6.98
CA ALA A 158 6.83 10.75 -7.73
C ALA A 158 6.64 10.38 -9.21
N LEU A 159 5.92 9.29 -9.49
CA LEU A 159 5.58 8.82 -10.84
C LEU A 159 4.71 9.85 -11.57
N GLY A 160 3.67 10.37 -10.91
CA GLY A 160 2.81 11.41 -11.45
C GLY A 160 3.58 12.68 -11.82
N ARG A 161 4.43 13.17 -10.91
CA ARG A 161 5.31 14.31 -11.20
C ARG A 161 6.31 14.05 -12.32
N ALA A 162 6.85 12.84 -12.40
CA ALA A 162 7.82 12.51 -13.43
C ALA A 162 7.22 12.60 -14.83
N LYS A 163 5.95 12.23 -15.03
CA LYS A 163 5.26 12.32 -16.33
C LYS A 163 5.30 13.74 -16.92
N PHE A 164 5.15 14.76 -16.07
CA PHE A 164 5.13 16.18 -16.46
C PHE A 164 6.47 16.91 -16.27
N THR A 165 7.55 16.18 -16.00
CA THR A 165 8.91 16.74 -15.91
C THR A 165 9.72 16.38 -17.18
N ALA A 166 10.75 17.17 -17.48
CA ALA A 166 11.73 16.91 -18.55
C ALA A 166 12.24 15.45 -18.52
N ALA A 167 12.36 14.85 -19.70
CA ALA A 167 12.59 13.41 -19.89
C ALA A 167 13.83 12.90 -19.14
N GLU A 168 14.89 13.71 -19.10
CA GLU A 168 16.19 13.38 -18.51
C GLU A 168 16.11 13.25 -16.98
N ARG A 169 15.15 13.93 -16.35
CA ARG A 169 14.96 13.93 -14.89
C ARG A 169 14.01 12.85 -14.40
N ARG A 170 13.20 12.26 -15.29
CA ARG A 170 12.13 11.31 -14.91
C ARG A 170 12.67 10.08 -14.16
N PRO A 171 13.72 9.37 -14.64
CA PRO A 171 14.18 8.16 -13.97
C PRO A 171 14.63 8.41 -12.53
N GLY A 172 15.34 9.53 -12.30
CA GLY A 172 15.80 9.90 -10.96
C GLY A 172 14.67 10.22 -9.99
N ILE A 173 13.59 10.85 -10.45
CA ILE A 173 12.40 11.13 -9.61
C ILE A 173 11.69 9.82 -9.24
N ILE A 174 11.46 8.95 -10.23
CA ILE A 174 10.78 7.66 -10.04
C ILE A 174 11.57 6.79 -9.06
N PHE A 175 12.88 6.62 -9.29
CA PHE A 175 13.74 5.80 -8.44
C PHE A 175 13.75 6.27 -6.99
N ARG A 176 13.91 7.58 -6.76
CA ARG A 176 13.93 8.14 -5.39
C ARG A 176 12.58 7.96 -4.68
N GLY A 177 11.47 8.11 -5.40
CA GLY A 177 10.13 7.88 -4.84
C GLY A 177 9.93 6.41 -4.43
N LEU A 178 10.30 5.49 -5.32
CA LEU A 178 10.18 4.05 -5.07
C LEU A 178 11.10 3.58 -3.94
N ALA A 179 12.37 4.00 -3.94
CA ALA A 179 13.30 3.70 -2.87
C ALA A 179 12.81 4.24 -1.51
N LEU A 180 12.26 5.47 -1.48
CA LEU A 180 11.70 6.03 -0.26
C LEU A 180 10.50 5.24 0.26
N ALA A 181 9.60 4.81 -0.62
CA ALA A 181 8.47 3.97 -0.24
C ALA A 181 8.93 2.62 0.35
N MET A 182 9.90 1.96 -0.29
CA MET A 182 10.49 0.70 0.20
C MET A 182 11.13 0.88 1.58
N MET A 183 11.88 1.98 1.80
CA MET A 183 12.48 2.29 3.10
C MET A 183 11.41 2.55 4.18
N LEU A 184 10.35 3.30 3.85
CA LEU A 184 9.26 3.59 4.79
C LEU A 184 8.48 2.31 5.16
N HIS A 185 8.22 1.45 4.18
CA HIS A 185 7.57 0.16 4.41
C HIS A 185 8.46 -0.77 5.25
N GLY A 186 9.75 -0.89 4.92
CA GLY A 186 10.69 -1.64 5.77
C GLY A 186 10.80 -1.10 7.18
N THR A 187 10.80 0.23 7.36
CA THR A 187 10.78 0.86 8.70
C THR A 187 9.51 0.51 9.48
N PHE A 188 8.36 0.48 8.80
CA PHE A 188 7.10 0.06 9.41
C PHE A 188 7.16 -1.41 9.87
N ASN A 189 7.65 -2.30 9.02
CA ASN A 189 7.80 -3.71 9.37
C ASN A 189 8.80 -3.92 10.50
N LEU A 190 9.92 -3.17 10.51
CA LEU A 190 10.89 -3.21 11.59
C LEU A 190 10.27 -2.81 12.93
N LEU A 191 9.49 -1.72 12.95
CA LEU A 191 8.83 -1.27 14.18
C LEU A 191 7.78 -2.27 14.67
N LEU A 192 7.05 -2.94 13.77
CA LEU A 192 6.15 -4.03 14.13
C LEU A 192 6.90 -5.23 14.74
N PHE A 193 8.03 -5.64 14.15
CA PHE A 193 8.87 -6.69 14.75
C PHE A 193 9.37 -6.31 16.16
N LEU A 194 9.71 -5.04 16.37
CA LEU A 194 10.23 -4.57 17.65
C LEU A 194 9.12 -4.33 18.68
N SER A 195 7.88 -4.05 18.27
CA SER A 195 6.77 -3.79 19.22
C SER A 195 6.40 -5.00 20.07
N ASP A 196 6.66 -6.21 19.59
CA ASP A 196 6.43 -7.45 20.34
C ASP A 196 7.43 -7.63 21.51
N ILE A 197 8.53 -6.87 21.49
CA ILE A 197 9.65 -7.01 22.43
C ILE A 197 9.84 -5.73 23.26
N VAL A 198 9.53 -4.55 22.69
CA VAL A 198 9.87 -3.25 23.27
C VAL A 198 8.69 -2.28 23.18
N ALA A 199 8.12 -1.91 24.33
CA ALA A 199 6.98 -1.00 24.41
C ALA A 199 7.20 0.38 23.74
N TYR A 200 8.44 0.89 23.75
CA TYR A 200 8.77 2.17 23.09
C TYR A 200 8.68 2.09 21.56
N ALA A 201 8.88 0.93 20.95
CA ALA A 201 8.72 0.77 19.50
C ALA A 201 7.25 0.98 19.09
N THR A 202 6.30 0.48 19.90
CA THR A 202 4.87 0.73 19.74
C THR A 202 4.53 2.23 19.81
N VAL A 203 5.15 2.95 20.74
CA VAL A 203 4.97 4.41 20.86
C VAL A 203 5.46 5.15 19.61
N ILE A 204 6.65 4.80 19.10
CA ILE A 204 7.20 5.40 17.86
C ILE A 204 6.31 5.07 16.66
N PHE A 205 5.86 3.81 16.55
CA PHE A 205 4.99 3.34 15.50
C PHE A 205 3.67 4.13 15.44
N VAL A 206 2.97 4.23 16.58
CA VAL A 206 1.65 4.87 16.68
C VAL A 206 1.72 6.39 16.67
N LEU A 207 2.67 7.00 17.40
CA LEU A 207 2.71 8.45 17.59
C LEU A 207 3.55 9.20 16.55
N VAL A 208 4.48 8.53 15.86
CA VAL A 208 5.40 9.19 14.94
C VAL A 208 5.25 8.69 13.52
N LEU A 209 5.43 7.39 13.27
CA LEU A 209 5.49 6.88 11.91
C LEU A 209 4.14 7.01 11.19
N ILE A 210 3.05 6.50 11.78
CA ILE A 210 1.72 6.57 11.18
C ILE A 210 1.27 8.02 10.92
N PRO A 211 1.30 8.95 11.90
CA PRO A 211 0.99 10.36 11.64
C PRO A 211 1.92 10.99 10.60
N GLY A 212 3.21 10.68 10.62
CA GLY A 212 4.20 11.16 9.66
C GLY A 212 3.89 10.74 8.22
N LEU A 213 3.50 9.48 8.00
CA LEU A 213 3.06 8.96 6.71
C LEU A 213 1.80 9.67 6.23
N TRP A 214 0.82 9.88 7.11
CA TRP A 214 -0.39 10.63 6.79
C TRP A 214 -0.10 12.10 6.44
N ILE A 215 0.80 12.76 7.17
CA ILE A 215 1.23 14.13 6.87
C ILE A 215 1.92 14.18 5.51
N LEU A 216 2.81 13.23 5.22
CA LEU A 216 3.50 13.12 3.94
C LEU A 216 2.53 12.91 2.77
N ALA A 217 1.61 11.95 2.88
CA ALA A 217 0.59 11.69 1.88
C ALA A 217 -0.30 12.92 1.65
N ASN A 218 -0.81 13.54 2.72
CA ASN A 218 -1.62 14.75 2.61
C ASN A 218 -0.85 15.95 2.05
N ARG A 219 0.44 16.07 2.32
CA ARG A 219 1.30 17.08 1.69
C ARG A 219 1.39 16.82 0.19
N ASN A 220 1.66 15.59 -0.24
CA ASN A 220 1.76 15.22 -1.65
C ASN A 220 0.44 15.46 -2.40
N ILE A 221 -0.70 15.02 -1.83
CA ILE A 221 -2.05 15.29 -2.36
C ILE A 221 -2.29 16.79 -2.51
N ARG A 222 -2.00 17.60 -1.48
CA ARG A 222 -2.19 19.06 -1.57
C ARG A 222 -1.33 19.72 -2.65
N ILE A 223 -0.12 19.21 -2.89
CA ILE A 223 0.74 19.74 -3.95
C ILE A 223 0.23 19.29 -5.33
N ALA A 224 -0.17 18.03 -5.47
CA ALA A 224 -0.79 17.52 -6.71
C ALA A 224 -2.04 18.32 -7.09
N LEU A 225 -2.98 18.50 -6.16
CA LEU A 225 -4.20 19.30 -6.38
C LEU A 225 -3.95 20.80 -6.62
N ARG A 226 -2.76 21.33 -6.33
CA ARG A 226 -2.38 22.71 -6.69
C ARG A 226 -1.86 22.80 -8.12
N TRP A 227 -1.35 21.71 -8.67
CA TRP A 227 -0.95 21.63 -10.07
C TRP A 227 -2.18 21.72 -10.97
N GLN A 228 -3.23 20.96 -10.64
CA GLN A 228 -4.51 20.95 -11.36
C GLN A 228 -5.17 22.33 -11.42
N ARG A 229 -5.26 23.03 -10.28
CA ARG A 229 -5.82 24.39 -10.20
C ARG A 229 -5.11 25.46 -11.03
N ARG A 230 -3.91 25.17 -11.55
CA ARG A 230 -3.09 26.11 -12.33
C ARG A 230 -3.08 25.80 -13.82
N ARG A 231 -3.63 24.65 -14.23
CA ARG A 231 -3.98 24.39 -15.63
C ARG A 231 -5.32 25.05 -15.94
#